data_AF-L8WH95-F1
#
_entry.id   AF-L8WH95-F1
#
_cell.length_a   1.000
_cell.length_b   1.000
_cell.length_c   1.000
_cell.angle_alpha   90.00
_cell.angle_beta   90.00
_cell.angle_gamma   90.00
#
_symmetry.space_group_name_H-M   'P 1'
#
loop_
_entity.id
_entity.type
_entity.pdbx_description
1 polymer ?
#
loop_
_entity_poly.entity_id
_entity_poly.type
_entity_poly.pdbx_seq_one_letter_code
_entity_poly.pdbx_strand_id
1 'polypeptide(L)'
;MNNVRVDPEAKLAYVQGGALWADVDNATFPHGWLILGGGFGWLCSQYGLVIDNLVQVTIVTSLGKILTASDSENPDLFWAVRGGGGNFGVVTEFVLKLHEQRAELWGGSKYMSYMVLHGFRKLIPEINSWLSERTPTENAHLLFTRAPTGQPVVGIQLVYNGDAEAGAKKFERFVNLGPIVTNLQSIRKSLLIMRSSINTTSNPMISIAYLELNRNVVPSIPTGLPLELISGLFNLWLGLITEHPAASPSVFVLELYHPGVYSSVPKDATAYAHRTPVGVTVPPRHICMIDYTNSLFEDI
;
A
#
# COMPACT_ATOMS: atom_id res chain seq x y z
N MET A 1 -22.71 6.86 -10.23
CA MET A 1 -21.64 7.55 -10.97
C MET A 1 -20.37 6.74 -10.81
N ASN A 2 -20.34 5.51 -11.34
CA ASN A 2 -19.25 4.54 -11.16
C ASN A 2 -18.77 3.94 -12.49
N ASN A 3 -19.13 4.55 -13.63
CA ASN A 3 -18.69 4.08 -14.93
C ASN A 3 -17.18 4.29 -15.12
N VAL A 4 -16.53 3.36 -15.80
CA VAL A 4 -15.13 3.45 -16.20
C VAL A 4 -15.04 3.17 -17.71
N ARG A 5 -14.46 4.12 -18.45
CA ARG A 5 -14.20 3.99 -19.88
C ARG A 5 -12.70 3.96 -20.14
N VAL A 6 -12.24 3.01 -20.95
CA VAL A 6 -10.84 2.89 -21.34
C VAL A 6 -10.67 3.33 -22.79
N ASP A 7 -9.60 4.08 -23.04
CA ASP A 7 -9.10 4.42 -24.36
C ASP A 7 -7.71 3.77 -24.52
N PRO A 8 -7.62 2.59 -25.15
CA PRO A 8 -6.37 1.86 -25.29
C PRO A 8 -5.34 2.56 -26.18
N GLU A 9 -5.79 3.33 -27.17
CA GLU A 9 -4.90 4.04 -28.10
C GLU A 9 -4.24 5.23 -27.41
N ALA A 10 -5.03 6.05 -26.71
CA ALA A 10 -4.52 7.16 -25.92
C ALA A 10 -3.84 6.71 -24.62
N LYS A 11 -4.01 5.43 -24.22
CA LYS A 11 -3.53 4.88 -22.95
C LYS A 11 -4.14 5.62 -21.75
N LEU A 12 -5.45 5.90 -21.81
CA LEU A 12 -6.18 6.65 -20.81
C LEU A 12 -7.37 5.88 -20.26
N ALA A 13 -7.69 6.11 -18.99
CA ALA A 13 -8.95 5.69 -18.39
C ALA A 13 -9.70 6.88 -17.80
N TYR A 14 -11.00 6.92 -18.08
CA TYR A 14 -11.94 7.92 -17.63
C TYR A 14 -12.81 7.28 -16.55
N VAL A 15 -12.59 7.69 -15.31
CA VAL A 15 -13.12 7.05 -14.10
C VAL A 15 -14.08 8.01 -13.42
N GLN A 16 -15.34 7.64 -13.32
CA GLN A 16 -16.32 8.43 -12.59
C GLN A 16 -16.05 8.46 -11.08
N GLY A 17 -16.35 9.57 -10.42
CA GLY A 17 -15.94 9.83 -9.03
C GLY A 17 -16.51 8.90 -7.95
N GLY A 18 -17.54 8.11 -8.26
CA GLY A 18 -18.08 7.07 -7.38
C GLY A 18 -17.67 5.65 -7.76
N ALA A 19 -16.72 5.47 -8.68
CA ALA A 19 -16.19 4.16 -9.05
C ALA A 19 -15.37 3.56 -7.92
N LEU A 20 -15.54 2.26 -7.70
CA LEU A 20 -14.67 1.48 -6.82
C LEU A 20 -13.44 1.00 -7.59
N TRP A 21 -12.36 0.64 -6.88
CA TRP A 21 -11.18 0.05 -7.51
C TRP A 21 -11.50 -1.21 -8.30
N ALA A 22 -12.51 -1.98 -7.89
CA ALA A 22 -12.98 -3.14 -8.64
C ALA A 22 -13.56 -2.76 -10.01
N ASP A 23 -14.29 -1.64 -10.11
CA ASP A 23 -14.84 -1.15 -11.37
C ASP A 23 -13.71 -0.75 -12.33
N VAL A 24 -12.70 -0.07 -11.79
CA VAL A 24 -11.50 0.34 -12.53
C VAL A 24 -10.72 -0.87 -13.04
N ASP A 25 -10.44 -1.84 -12.17
CA ASP A 25 -9.69 -3.04 -12.52
C ASP A 25 -10.41 -3.87 -13.58
N ASN A 26 -11.72 -4.07 -13.42
CA ASN A 26 -12.52 -4.81 -14.37
C ASN A 26 -12.51 -4.17 -15.76
N ALA A 27 -12.46 -2.83 -15.84
CA ALA A 27 -12.41 -2.11 -17.09
C ALA A 27 -11.01 -2.13 -17.74
N THR A 28 -9.92 -2.06 -16.97
CA THR A 28 -8.55 -1.95 -17.52
C THR A 28 -7.87 -3.29 -17.76
N PHE A 29 -8.25 -4.33 -16.99
CA PHE A 29 -7.65 -5.66 -17.07
C PHE A 29 -7.75 -6.31 -18.46
N PRO A 30 -8.89 -6.27 -19.19
CA PRO A 30 -9.01 -6.87 -20.52
C PRO A 30 -8.01 -6.31 -21.54
N HIS A 31 -7.52 -5.09 -21.29
CA HIS A 31 -6.57 -4.43 -22.17
C HIS A 31 -5.11 -4.70 -21.76
N GLY A 32 -4.88 -5.34 -20.61
CA GLY A 32 -3.55 -5.53 -20.03
C GLY A 32 -2.98 -4.29 -19.35
N TRP A 33 -3.83 -3.41 -18.78
CA TRP A 33 -3.39 -2.17 -18.15
C TRP A 33 -3.79 -2.11 -16.69
N LEU A 34 -3.01 -1.38 -15.90
CA LEU A 34 -3.34 -1.11 -14.51
C LEU A 34 -3.36 0.38 -14.21
N ILE A 35 -4.34 0.78 -13.41
CA ILE A 35 -4.34 2.05 -12.67
C ILE A 35 -3.86 1.79 -11.26
N LEU A 36 -2.95 2.64 -10.80
CA LEU A 36 -2.42 2.61 -9.45
C LEU A 36 -3.57 2.73 -8.42
N GLY A 37 -3.55 1.92 -7.37
CA GLY A 37 -4.53 1.98 -6.30
C GLY A 37 -4.31 3.15 -5.36
N GLY A 38 -5.26 4.08 -5.33
CA GLY A 38 -5.62 5.06 -4.29
C GLY A 38 -4.59 5.99 -3.63
N GLY A 39 -3.29 5.77 -3.79
CA GLY A 39 -2.26 6.57 -3.14
C GLY A 39 -0.93 5.83 -3.19
N PHE A 40 -0.83 4.67 -2.54
CA PHE A 40 0.32 3.77 -2.56
C PHE A 40 -0.10 2.35 -2.95
N GLY A 41 0.78 1.64 -3.65
CA GLY A 41 0.55 0.24 -4.02
C GLY A 41 1.75 -0.40 -4.70
N TRP A 42 1.59 -1.67 -5.07
CA TRP A 42 2.66 -2.54 -5.57
C TRP A 42 3.43 -2.02 -6.78
N LEU A 43 2.87 -1.11 -7.56
CA LEU A 43 3.51 -0.54 -8.74
C LEU A 43 4.02 0.88 -8.56
N CYS A 44 3.89 1.48 -7.36
CA CYS A 44 4.33 2.85 -7.13
C CYS A 44 5.83 3.05 -7.33
N SER A 45 6.62 2.02 -7.02
CA SER A 45 8.05 1.96 -7.29
C SER A 45 8.37 2.08 -8.80
N GLN A 46 7.48 1.64 -9.69
CA GLN A 46 7.67 1.64 -11.14
C GLN A 46 7.03 2.83 -11.86
N TYR A 47 5.89 3.33 -11.36
CA TYR A 47 5.10 4.34 -12.07
C TYR A 47 4.72 5.56 -11.23
N GLY A 48 5.16 5.66 -9.99
CA GLY A 48 4.75 6.75 -9.08
C GLY A 48 3.42 6.48 -8.39
N LEU A 49 2.91 7.47 -7.67
CA LEU A 49 1.59 7.42 -7.03
C LEU A 49 0.48 7.61 -8.07
N VAL A 50 -0.76 7.28 -7.71
CA VAL A 50 -1.93 7.49 -8.60
C VAL A 50 -2.02 8.93 -9.08
N ILE A 51 -1.80 9.85 -8.14
CA ILE A 51 -1.84 11.30 -8.38
C ILE A 51 -0.74 11.75 -9.36
N ASP A 52 0.37 11.02 -9.45
CA ASP A 52 1.43 11.31 -10.42
C ASP A 52 1.05 10.88 -11.84
N ASN A 53 -0.02 10.10 -11.97
CA ASN A 53 -0.55 9.57 -13.24
C ASN A 53 -1.91 10.17 -13.59
N LEU A 54 -2.38 11.14 -12.80
CA LEU A 54 -3.56 11.92 -13.12
C LEU A 54 -3.23 12.88 -14.26
N VAL A 55 -4.11 12.92 -15.26
CA VAL A 55 -3.99 13.78 -16.44
C VAL A 55 -4.97 14.94 -16.35
N GLN A 56 -6.18 14.66 -15.87
CA GLN A 56 -7.25 15.65 -15.75
C GLN A 56 -8.27 15.22 -14.68
N VAL A 57 -8.96 16.20 -14.10
CA VAL A 57 -10.20 15.97 -13.34
C VAL A 57 -11.31 16.89 -13.81
N THR A 58 -12.54 16.41 -13.67
CA THR A 58 -13.75 17.25 -13.70
C THR A 58 -14.29 17.38 -12.29
N ILE A 59 -14.46 18.60 -11.80
CA ILE A 59 -14.78 18.89 -10.38
C ILE A 59 -15.91 19.91 -10.26
N VAL A 60 -16.85 19.62 -9.36
CA VAL A 60 -17.92 20.55 -8.96
C VAL A 60 -17.47 21.30 -7.69
N THR A 61 -17.28 22.60 -7.83
CA THR A 61 -16.87 23.48 -6.72
C THR A 61 -18.03 23.77 -5.76
N SER A 62 -17.73 24.35 -4.59
CA SER A 62 -18.72 24.79 -3.60
C SER A 62 -19.72 25.82 -4.14
N LEU A 63 -19.37 26.53 -5.21
CA LEU A 63 -20.24 27.48 -5.90
C LEU A 63 -21.13 26.83 -6.97
N GLY A 64 -21.11 25.49 -7.08
CA GLY A 64 -21.86 24.73 -8.09
C GLY A 64 -21.29 24.83 -9.50
N LYS A 65 -20.10 25.41 -9.69
CA LYS A 65 -19.43 25.45 -10.99
C LYS A 65 -18.73 24.13 -11.29
N ILE A 66 -18.88 23.65 -12.52
CA ILE A 66 -18.13 22.52 -13.08
C ILE A 66 -16.86 23.09 -13.71
N LEU A 67 -15.70 22.62 -13.25
CA LEU A 67 -14.39 22.99 -13.77
C LEU A 67 -13.65 21.75 -14.26
N THR A 68 -12.83 21.93 -15.29
CA THR A 68 -11.82 20.97 -15.71
C THR A 68 -10.47 21.43 -15.15
N ALA A 69 -9.72 20.54 -14.52
CA ALA A 69 -8.37 20.85 -14.05
C ALA A 69 -7.35 19.85 -14.61
N SER A 70 -6.28 20.37 -15.20
CA SER A 70 -5.15 19.66 -15.82
C SER A 70 -3.89 20.54 -15.73
N ASP A 71 -2.76 20.10 -16.28
CA ASP A 71 -1.55 20.96 -16.35
C ASP A 71 -1.74 22.19 -17.25
N SER A 72 -2.72 22.19 -18.17
CA SER A 72 -2.99 23.31 -19.09
C SER A 72 -4.24 24.13 -18.73
N GLU A 73 -5.10 23.64 -17.85
CA GLU A 73 -6.35 24.29 -17.45
C GLU A 73 -6.52 24.23 -15.93
N ASN A 74 -6.74 25.37 -15.26
CA ASN A 74 -6.82 25.45 -13.80
C ASN A 74 -5.65 24.71 -13.07
N PRO A 75 -4.37 24.98 -13.40
CA PRO A 75 -3.23 24.20 -12.93
C PRO A 75 -3.03 24.22 -11.41
N ASP A 76 -3.36 25.32 -10.74
CA ASP A 76 -3.29 25.40 -9.27
C ASP A 76 -4.30 24.45 -8.61
N LEU A 77 -5.51 24.36 -9.18
CA LEU A 77 -6.53 23.41 -8.73
C LEU A 77 -6.09 21.98 -9.04
N PHE A 78 -5.49 21.74 -10.20
CA PHE A 78 -4.96 20.43 -10.58
C PHE A 78 -3.83 19.96 -9.67
N TRP A 79 -2.93 20.85 -9.28
CA TRP A 79 -1.92 20.59 -8.26
C TRP A 79 -2.55 20.26 -6.89
N ALA A 80 -3.56 21.04 -6.48
CA ALA A 80 -4.19 20.91 -5.17
C ALA A 80 -4.95 19.58 -5.01
N VAL A 81 -5.68 19.14 -6.02
CA VAL A 81 -6.43 17.87 -5.98
C VAL A 81 -5.50 16.64 -5.99
N ARG A 82 -4.25 16.79 -6.42
CA ARG A 82 -3.21 15.74 -6.36
C ARG A 82 -2.60 15.64 -4.96
N GLY A 83 -3.41 15.33 -3.96
CA GLY A 83 -2.97 15.03 -2.59
C GLY A 83 -3.49 15.95 -1.49
N GLY A 84 -4.19 17.04 -1.82
CA GLY A 84 -4.75 17.97 -0.84
C GLY A 84 -6.09 17.52 -0.23
N GLY A 85 -6.55 16.31 -0.52
CA GLY A 85 -7.79 15.73 0.01
C GLY A 85 -9.08 16.34 -0.55
N GLY A 86 -10.20 16.08 0.11
CA GLY A 86 -11.56 16.45 -0.35
C GLY A 86 -11.95 17.92 -0.16
N ASN A 87 -11.00 18.86 -0.16
CA ASN A 87 -11.24 20.25 0.25
C ASN A 87 -11.68 21.19 -0.89
N PHE A 88 -11.56 20.77 -2.16
CA PHE A 88 -11.66 21.68 -3.32
C PHE A 88 -12.95 21.54 -4.12
N GLY A 89 -13.82 20.60 -3.74
CA GLY A 89 -15.06 20.27 -4.43
C GLY A 89 -15.27 18.77 -4.56
N VAL A 90 -16.30 18.39 -5.32
CA VAL A 90 -16.63 16.99 -5.62
C VAL A 90 -16.10 16.63 -7.00
N VAL A 91 -15.08 15.78 -7.06
CA VAL A 91 -14.59 15.27 -8.33
C VAL A 91 -15.61 14.29 -8.92
N THR A 92 -16.06 14.55 -10.14
CA THR A 92 -17.04 13.72 -10.85
C THR A 92 -16.41 12.80 -11.87
N GLU A 93 -15.21 13.13 -12.36
CA GLU A 93 -14.43 12.29 -13.27
C GLU A 93 -12.92 12.50 -13.06
N PHE A 94 -12.16 11.42 -13.13
CA PHE A 94 -10.71 11.39 -13.19
C PHE A 94 -10.29 10.84 -14.57
N VAL A 95 -9.31 11.47 -15.20
CA VAL A 95 -8.62 10.94 -16.38
C VAL A 95 -7.23 10.52 -15.96
N LEU A 96 -6.94 9.23 -16.07
CA LEU A 96 -5.73 8.60 -15.56
C LEU A 96 -4.93 7.99 -16.71
N LYS A 97 -3.61 8.16 -16.64
CA LYS A 97 -2.67 7.48 -17.53
C LYS A 97 -2.61 6.00 -17.18
N LEU A 98 -2.71 5.17 -18.20
CA LEU A 98 -2.60 3.72 -18.10
C LEU A 98 -1.15 3.28 -18.38
N HIS A 99 -0.71 2.24 -17.69
CA HIS A 99 0.55 1.56 -17.96
C HIS A 99 0.31 0.12 -18.39
N GLU A 100 1.03 -0.30 -19.43
CA GLU A 100 1.02 -1.69 -19.88
C GLU A 100 1.53 -2.58 -18.77
N GLN A 101 0.79 -3.65 -18.49
CA GLN A 101 1.12 -4.66 -17.51
C GLN A 101 1.09 -6.05 -18.13
N ARG A 102 1.96 -6.90 -17.60
CA ARG A 102 1.93 -8.33 -17.88
C ARG A 102 0.69 -8.98 -17.30
N ALA A 103 0.20 -10.00 -17.98
CA ALA A 103 -0.93 -10.81 -17.51
C ALA A 103 -0.58 -11.55 -16.21
N GLU A 104 0.66 -11.99 -16.05
CA GLU A 104 1.12 -12.80 -14.93
C GLU A 104 2.16 -12.06 -14.07
N LEU A 105 2.01 -12.14 -12.75
CA LEU A 105 3.00 -11.68 -11.78
C LEU A 105 3.40 -12.83 -10.88
N TRP A 106 4.57 -12.71 -10.26
CA TRP A 106 4.92 -13.55 -9.12
C TRP A 106 4.60 -12.83 -7.82
N GLY A 107 3.94 -13.53 -6.90
CA GLY A 107 3.79 -13.06 -5.53
C GLY A 107 3.47 -14.20 -4.59
N GLY A 108 3.75 -13.98 -3.32
CA GLY A 108 3.57 -14.99 -2.29
C GLY A 108 3.45 -14.37 -0.92
N SER A 109 2.84 -15.10 0.01
CA SER A 109 2.79 -14.72 1.42
C SER A 109 3.34 -15.87 2.26
N LYS A 110 4.28 -15.55 3.15
CA LYS A 110 4.85 -16.49 4.10
C LYS A 110 4.58 -15.99 5.51
N TYR A 111 4.00 -16.85 6.35
CA TYR A 111 3.81 -16.56 7.76
C TYR A 111 4.65 -17.50 8.61
N MET A 112 5.33 -16.93 9.59
CA MET A 112 6.20 -17.64 10.52
C MET A 112 5.58 -17.57 11.91
N SER A 113 5.40 -18.75 12.52
CA SER A 113 4.89 -18.90 13.88
C SER A 113 5.93 -19.63 14.71
N TYR A 114 6.77 -18.89 15.42
CA TYR A 114 7.57 -19.44 16.51
C TYR A 114 8.17 -18.30 17.33
N MET A 115 7.76 -18.17 18.60
CA MET A 115 8.25 -17.19 19.61
C MET A 115 8.98 -15.99 19.01
N VAL A 116 8.23 -14.94 18.70
CA VAL A 116 8.47 -13.91 17.69
C VAL A 116 9.89 -13.32 17.61
N LEU A 117 10.63 -13.29 18.73
CA LEU A 117 12.05 -12.94 18.74
C LEU A 117 12.92 -13.85 17.87
N HIS A 118 12.68 -15.16 17.84
CA HIS A 118 13.43 -16.10 16.98
C HIS A 118 13.10 -15.91 15.51
N GLY A 119 11.84 -15.55 15.21
CA GLY A 119 11.40 -15.18 13.85
C GLY A 119 12.13 -13.94 13.34
N PHE A 120 12.15 -12.86 14.13
CA PHE A 120 12.83 -11.62 13.73
C PHE A 120 14.34 -11.77 13.60
N ARG A 121 15.00 -12.53 14.48
CA ARG A 121 16.45 -12.78 14.39
C ARG A 121 16.88 -13.41 13.06
N LYS A 122 15.99 -14.15 12.40
CA LYS A 122 16.23 -14.72 11.06
C LYS A 122 15.72 -13.82 9.94
N LEU A 123 14.53 -13.23 10.11
CA LEU A 123 13.85 -12.48 9.05
C LEU A 123 14.45 -11.10 8.80
N ILE A 124 14.81 -10.36 9.86
CA ILE A 124 15.27 -8.97 9.75
C ILE A 124 16.60 -8.84 8.98
N PRO A 125 17.63 -9.69 9.21
CA PRO A 125 18.84 -9.67 8.39
C PRO A 125 18.56 -9.87 6.90
N GLU A 126 17.69 -10.82 6.54
CA GLU A 126 17.30 -11.07 5.15
C GLU A 126 16.55 -9.88 4.54
N ILE A 127 15.63 -9.27 5.30
CA ILE A 127 14.94 -8.05 4.87
C ILE A 127 15.96 -6.95 4.62
N ASN A 128 16.91 -6.72 5.52
CA ASN A 128 17.89 -5.64 5.39
C ASN A 128 18.84 -5.84 4.20
N SER A 129 19.33 -7.06 3.98
CA SER A 129 20.10 -7.39 2.77
C SER A 129 19.24 -7.17 1.51
N TRP A 130 18.02 -7.69 1.47
CA TRP A 130 17.13 -7.49 0.33
C TRP A 130 16.80 -6.02 0.09
N LEU A 131 16.58 -5.21 1.13
CA LEU A 131 16.35 -3.78 1.00
C LEU A 131 17.51 -3.09 0.27
N SER A 132 18.77 -3.51 0.49
CA SER A 132 19.91 -2.92 -0.22
C SER A 132 20.04 -3.33 -1.70
N GLU A 133 19.42 -4.45 -2.10
CA GLU A 133 19.57 -5.06 -3.43
C GLU A 133 18.31 -4.97 -4.29
N ARG A 134 17.15 -4.66 -3.68
CA ARG A 134 15.84 -4.71 -4.34
C ARG A 134 15.76 -3.76 -5.51
N THR A 135 14.98 -4.13 -6.51
CA THR A 135 14.71 -3.31 -7.70
C THR A 135 13.30 -2.72 -7.64
N PRO A 136 12.95 -1.74 -8.50
CA PRO A 136 11.59 -1.18 -8.56
C PRO A 136 10.47 -2.22 -8.77
N THR A 137 10.78 -3.38 -9.35
CA THR A 137 9.82 -4.46 -9.58
C THR A 137 9.60 -5.33 -8.35
N GLU A 138 10.39 -5.14 -7.29
CA GLU A 138 10.37 -5.93 -6.06
C GLU A 138 9.82 -5.12 -4.90
N ASN A 139 8.76 -5.62 -4.26
CA ASN A 139 8.13 -4.97 -3.12
C ASN A 139 7.73 -6.01 -2.08
N ALA A 140 7.71 -5.61 -0.81
CA ALA A 140 7.33 -6.49 0.28
C ALA A 140 6.50 -5.76 1.33
N HIS A 141 5.62 -6.47 2.02
CA HIS A 141 4.99 -6.00 3.26
C HIS A 141 5.42 -6.90 4.41
N LEU A 142 5.91 -6.32 5.50
CA LEU A 142 6.05 -7.00 6.78
C LEU A 142 4.74 -6.84 7.55
N LEU A 143 4.20 -7.96 8.02
CA LEU A 143 2.86 -8.04 8.59
C LEU A 143 2.93 -8.56 10.02
N PHE A 144 2.24 -7.93 10.96
CA PHE A 144 1.86 -8.59 12.22
C PHE A 144 0.38 -8.89 12.15
N THR A 145 0.03 -10.16 12.24
CA THR A 145 -1.33 -10.63 12.07
C THR A 145 -1.56 -11.90 12.89
N ARG A 146 -2.76 -12.45 12.82
CA ARG A 146 -3.09 -13.72 13.47
C ARG A 146 -3.26 -14.80 12.42
N ALA A 147 -2.72 -15.98 12.71
CA ALA A 147 -3.03 -17.17 11.93
C ALA A 147 -4.54 -17.47 11.99
N PRO A 148 -5.10 -18.26 11.07
CA PRO A 148 -6.50 -18.71 11.15
C PRO A 148 -6.84 -19.42 12.48
N THR A 149 -5.84 -20.01 13.14
CA THR A 149 -5.94 -20.62 14.47
C THR A 149 -5.95 -19.61 15.63
N GLY A 150 -5.86 -18.31 15.35
CA GLY A 150 -5.87 -17.22 16.31
C GLY A 150 -4.51 -16.89 16.95
N GLN A 151 -3.44 -17.61 16.62
CA GLN A 151 -2.12 -17.30 17.20
C GLN A 151 -1.48 -16.09 16.52
N PRO A 152 -0.85 -15.16 17.27
CA PRO A 152 -0.07 -14.06 16.69
C PRO A 152 1.09 -14.58 15.85
N VAL A 153 1.28 -14.03 14.65
CA VAL A 153 2.33 -14.40 13.70
C VAL A 153 2.95 -13.17 13.05
N VAL A 154 4.19 -13.32 12.63
CA VAL A 154 4.82 -12.39 11.69
C VAL A 154 4.73 -12.96 10.28
N GLY A 155 4.25 -12.14 9.35
CA GLY A 155 4.17 -12.46 7.93
C GLY A 155 5.08 -11.59 7.10
N ILE A 156 5.56 -12.12 5.98
CA ILE A 156 6.11 -11.33 4.89
C ILE A 156 5.33 -11.66 3.62
N GLN A 157 4.78 -10.62 3.00
CA GLN A 157 4.17 -10.69 1.69
C GLN A 157 5.14 -10.11 0.67
N LEU A 158 5.32 -10.81 -0.44
CA LEU A 158 6.34 -10.52 -1.44
C LEU A 158 5.66 -10.42 -2.79
N VAL A 159 6.01 -9.38 -3.55
CA VAL A 159 5.50 -9.14 -4.90
C VAL A 159 6.66 -8.83 -5.82
N TYR A 160 6.67 -9.51 -6.97
CA TYR A 160 7.61 -9.29 -8.05
C TYR A 160 6.85 -9.04 -9.36
N ASN A 161 7.02 -7.83 -9.89
CA ASN A 161 6.54 -7.49 -11.22
C ASN A 161 7.54 -7.98 -12.27
N GLY A 162 7.55 -9.29 -12.50
CA GLY A 162 8.54 -9.95 -13.32
C GLY A 162 8.14 -11.36 -13.68
N ASP A 163 9.06 -12.10 -14.28
CA ASP A 163 8.85 -13.50 -14.63
C ASP A 163 8.69 -14.34 -13.34
N ALA A 164 7.79 -15.32 -13.39
CA ALA A 164 7.45 -16.17 -12.26
C ALA A 164 8.64 -16.99 -11.74
N GLU A 165 9.44 -17.54 -12.65
CA GLU A 165 10.60 -18.35 -12.27
C GLU A 165 11.71 -17.48 -11.65
N ALA A 166 11.98 -16.33 -12.27
CA ALA A 166 12.90 -15.34 -11.72
C ALA A 166 12.47 -14.82 -10.33
N GLY A 167 11.16 -14.59 -10.14
CA GLY A 167 10.59 -14.18 -8.85
C GLY A 167 10.79 -15.25 -7.78
N ALA A 168 10.43 -16.50 -8.08
CA ALA A 168 10.62 -17.62 -7.16
C ALA A 168 12.08 -17.74 -6.69
N LYS A 169 13.04 -17.61 -7.61
CA LYS A 169 14.47 -17.66 -7.32
C LYS A 169 14.94 -16.47 -6.46
N LYS A 170 14.50 -15.25 -6.77
CA LYS A 170 14.87 -14.04 -6.00
C LYS A 170 14.42 -14.12 -4.54
N PHE A 171 13.22 -14.64 -4.31
CA PHE A 171 12.60 -14.68 -2.99
C PHE A 171 12.81 -16.02 -2.25
N GLU A 172 13.56 -16.95 -2.84
CA GLU A 172 13.92 -18.24 -2.21
C GLU A 172 14.55 -18.05 -0.82
N ARG A 173 15.34 -16.98 -0.64
CA ARG A 173 15.93 -16.60 0.66
C ARG A 173 14.89 -16.48 1.79
N PHE A 174 13.70 -15.96 1.50
CA PHE A 174 12.62 -15.86 2.49
C PHE A 174 11.86 -17.17 2.62
N VAL A 175 11.69 -17.91 1.52
CA VAL A 175 11.02 -19.22 1.49
C VAL A 175 11.75 -20.23 2.37
N ASN A 176 13.08 -20.18 2.42
CA ASN A 176 13.89 -21.18 3.14
C ASN A 176 14.02 -20.94 4.67
N LEU A 177 13.47 -19.85 5.21
CA LEU A 177 13.61 -19.49 6.64
C LEU A 177 12.90 -20.40 7.68
N GLY A 178 12.21 -21.49 7.29
CA GLY A 178 11.50 -22.38 8.24
C GLY A 178 10.01 -22.01 8.50
N PRO A 179 9.30 -22.68 9.46
CA PRO A 179 7.88 -22.99 9.33
C PRO A 179 6.87 -21.94 9.82
N ILE A 180 5.58 -21.96 9.41
CA ILE A 180 4.83 -22.28 8.17
C ILE A 180 3.35 -22.20 8.60
N VAL A 181 2.73 -21.01 8.54
CA VAL A 181 1.41 -20.98 7.92
C VAL A 181 1.72 -20.50 6.51
N THR A 182 1.82 -21.43 5.58
CA THR A 182 2.29 -21.14 4.24
C THR A 182 1.09 -21.19 3.32
N ASN A 183 0.73 -20.03 2.78
CA ASN A 183 0.03 -19.94 1.51
C ASN A 183 0.99 -19.40 0.44
N LEU A 184 2.20 -19.99 0.38
CA LEU A 184 3.09 -19.84 -0.75
C LEU A 184 2.58 -20.77 -1.85
N GLN A 185 1.48 -20.38 -2.46
CA GLN A 185 1.20 -20.89 -3.78
C GLN A 185 2.17 -20.20 -4.73
N SER A 186 2.85 -20.98 -5.59
CA SER A 186 3.35 -20.45 -6.86
C SER A 186 2.14 -19.90 -7.57
N ILE A 187 1.93 -18.62 -7.37
CA ILE A 187 0.78 -17.93 -7.88
C ILE A 187 1.14 -17.61 -9.33
N ARG A 188 0.90 -18.57 -10.23
CA ARG A 188 0.45 -18.22 -11.57
C ARG A 188 -0.95 -17.64 -11.42
N LYS A 189 -1.04 -16.42 -10.91
CA LYS A 189 -2.31 -15.71 -10.87
C LYS A 189 -2.18 -14.50 -11.76
N SER A 190 -3.26 -14.24 -12.48
CA SER A 190 -3.49 -12.92 -13.00
C SER A 190 -3.42 -11.91 -11.85
N LEU A 191 -2.93 -10.72 -12.16
CA LEU A 191 -2.89 -9.55 -11.26
C LEU A 191 -4.22 -9.38 -10.48
N LEU A 192 -5.34 -9.73 -11.13
CA LEU A 192 -6.69 -9.76 -10.60
C LEU A 192 -6.87 -10.73 -9.41
N ILE A 193 -6.27 -11.93 -9.41
CA ILE A 193 -6.38 -12.88 -8.28
C ILE A 193 -5.28 -12.63 -7.25
N MET A 194 -4.22 -11.88 -7.54
CA MET A 194 -3.32 -11.38 -6.49
C MET A 194 -3.96 -10.19 -5.75
N ARG A 195 -4.74 -9.34 -6.44
CA ARG A 195 -5.45 -8.21 -5.85
C ARG A 195 -6.79 -8.60 -5.22
N SER A 196 -7.64 -9.39 -5.90
CA SER A 196 -8.51 -10.36 -5.21
C SER A 196 -7.60 -11.30 -4.40
N SER A 197 -7.99 -12.25 -3.57
CA SER A 197 -7.07 -12.93 -2.62
C SER A 197 -6.30 -12.02 -1.65
N ILE A 198 -5.54 -10.96 -1.98
CA ILE A 198 -4.98 -10.00 -0.99
C ILE A 198 -6.08 -9.08 -0.46
N ASN A 199 -6.81 -8.37 -1.33
CA ASN A 199 -7.97 -7.59 -0.90
C ASN A 199 -9.15 -8.49 -0.55
N THR A 200 -9.30 -9.69 -1.14
CA THR A 200 -10.42 -10.61 -0.81
C THR A 200 -10.18 -11.46 0.44
N THR A 201 -8.94 -11.67 0.90
CA THR A 201 -8.71 -12.17 2.27
C THR A 201 -8.91 -11.08 3.30
N SER A 202 -8.68 -9.82 2.92
CA SER A 202 -8.91 -8.66 3.78
C SER A 202 -10.40 -8.26 3.84
N ASN A 203 -11.16 -8.34 2.74
CA ASN A 203 -12.54 -7.82 2.59
C ASN A 203 -13.64 -8.43 3.46
N PRO A 204 -13.74 -9.76 3.70
CA PRO A 204 -14.79 -10.30 4.55
C PRO A 204 -14.65 -9.88 6.03
N MET A 205 -13.47 -9.39 6.44
CA MET A 205 -13.24 -8.77 7.74
C MET A 205 -13.65 -7.27 7.78
N ILE A 206 -14.04 -6.68 6.65
CA ILE A 206 -14.24 -5.24 6.40
C ILE A 206 -15.74 -4.86 6.27
N SER A 207 -16.67 -5.80 6.48
CA SER A 207 -18.12 -5.57 6.30
C SER A 207 -18.80 -4.72 7.38
N ILE A 208 -18.10 -4.34 8.44
CA ILE A 208 -18.60 -3.52 9.54
C ILE A 208 -17.81 -2.21 9.50
N ALA A 209 -18.49 -1.07 9.60
CA ALA A 209 -17.96 0.30 9.73
C ALA A 209 -16.42 0.42 9.77
N TYR A 210 -15.86 0.79 8.63
CA TYR A 210 -14.45 1.04 8.43
C TYR A 210 -14.13 2.47 8.82
N LEU A 211 -13.29 2.68 9.84
CA LEU A 211 -12.61 3.95 10.06
C LEU A 211 -11.13 3.69 9.77
N GLU A 212 -10.68 4.08 8.59
CA GLU A 212 -9.29 4.00 8.17
C GLU A 212 -8.53 5.26 8.64
N LEU A 213 -8.15 5.30 9.91
CA LEU A 213 -7.08 6.16 10.41
C LEU A 213 -5.72 5.69 9.85
N ASN A 214 -5.52 5.91 8.56
CA ASN A 214 -4.18 5.87 7.95
C ASN A 214 -3.35 7.00 8.56
N ARG A 215 -2.66 6.74 9.67
CA ARG A 215 -1.50 7.54 10.04
C ARG A 215 -0.30 6.94 9.33
N ASN A 216 0.02 7.50 8.17
CA ASN A 216 1.31 7.30 7.52
C ASN A 216 2.37 7.91 8.44
N VAL A 217 2.88 7.12 9.38
CA VAL A 217 4.16 7.46 10.02
C VAL A 217 5.20 6.95 9.03
N VAL A 218 5.87 7.87 8.36
CA VAL A 218 6.96 7.56 7.43
C VAL A 218 8.26 7.83 8.17
N PRO A 219 8.72 6.96 9.09
CA PRO A 219 10.09 7.07 9.54
C PRO A 219 10.96 6.75 8.32
N SER A 220 11.75 7.71 7.84
CA SER A 220 12.90 7.34 7.03
C SER A 220 13.77 6.45 7.90
N ILE A 221 13.87 5.16 7.54
CA ILE A 221 14.79 4.23 8.19
C ILE A 221 16.00 4.07 7.25
N PRO A 222 17.00 4.97 7.31
CA PRO A 222 18.07 5.05 6.32
C PRO A 222 19.02 3.85 6.29
N THR A 223 18.99 2.97 7.30
CA THR A 223 19.98 1.88 7.47
C THR A 223 19.35 0.48 7.55
N GLY A 224 18.12 0.32 7.07
CA GLY A 224 17.36 -0.94 7.21
C GLY A 224 16.70 -1.06 8.59
N LEU A 225 15.87 -2.08 8.78
CA LEU A 225 15.03 -2.26 9.96
C LEU A 225 15.87 -2.76 11.16
N PRO A 226 16.00 -1.99 12.25
CA PRO A 226 16.66 -2.47 13.46
C PRO A 226 15.83 -3.57 14.12
N LEU A 227 16.47 -4.67 14.56
CA LEU A 227 15.79 -5.79 15.21
C LEU A 227 14.98 -5.36 16.44
N GLU A 228 15.55 -4.49 17.27
CA GLU A 228 14.90 -3.98 18.49
C GLU A 228 13.66 -3.15 18.18
N LEU A 229 13.71 -2.32 17.12
CA LEU A 229 12.56 -1.52 16.69
C LEU A 229 11.40 -2.42 16.28
N ILE A 230 11.66 -3.40 15.40
CA ILE A 230 10.60 -4.29 14.90
C ILE A 230 10.07 -5.19 16.01
N SER A 231 10.93 -5.68 16.89
CA SER A 231 10.52 -6.47 18.05
C SER A 231 9.66 -5.65 19.02
N GLY A 232 10.03 -4.39 19.26
CA GLY A 232 9.25 -3.45 20.07
C GLY A 232 7.88 -3.17 19.46
N LEU A 233 7.79 -2.88 18.17
CA LEU A 233 6.53 -2.67 17.45
C LEU A 233 5.62 -3.89 17.52
N PHE A 234 6.19 -5.09 17.41
CA PHE A 234 5.42 -6.32 17.55
C PHE A 234 4.87 -6.47 18.97
N ASN A 235 5.67 -6.21 20.00
CA ASN A 235 5.22 -6.31 21.38
C ASN A 235 4.10 -5.28 21.68
N LEU A 236 4.20 -4.07 21.12
CA LEU A 236 3.14 -3.06 21.22
C LEU A 236 1.85 -3.53 20.55
N TRP A 237 1.94 -4.05 19.33
CA TRP A 237 0.78 -4.63 18.64
C TRP A 237 0.21 -5.84 19.40
N LEU A 238 1.07 -6.72 19.92
CA LEU A 238 0.65 -7.89 20.70
C LEU A 238 -0.08 -7.47 21.98
N GLY A 239 0.45 -6.48 22.71
CA GLY A 239 -0.21 -5.90 23.88
C GLY A 239 -1.60 -5.36 23.52
N LEU A 240 -1.68 -4.55 22.46
CA LEU A 240 -2.95 -3.99 21.96
C LEU A 240 -4.01 -5.07 21.72
N ILE A 241 -3.68 -6.12 20.96
CA ILE A 241 -4.66 -7.17 20.60
C ILE A 241 -5.00 -8.10 21.77
N THR A 242 -4.16 -8.13 22.81
CA THR A 242 -4.35 -8.97 24.01
C THR A 242 -5.17 -8.23 25.06
N GLU A 243 -4.90 -6.94 25.28
CA GLU A 243 -5.58 -6.09 26.26
C GLU A 243 -6.96 -5.63 25.78
N HIS A 244 -7.16 -5.51 24.47
CA HIS A 244 -8.41 -5.02 23.88
C HIS A 244 -9.05 -6.04 22.92
N PRO A 245 -10.07 -6.79 23.34
CA PRO A 245 -10.76 -7.76 22.48
C PRO A 245 -11.32 -7.16 21.18
N ALA A 246 -11.71 -5.89 21.18
CA ALA A 246 -12.18 -5.18 19.99
C ALA A 246 -11.06 -4.94 18.94
N ALA A 247 -9.80 -4.89 19.38
CA ALA A 247 -8.62 -4.76 18.51
C ALA A 247 -8.05 -6.12 18.08
N SER A 248 -8.67 -7.23 18.50
CA SER A 248 -8.23 -8.59 18.14
C SER A 248 -8.10 -8.88 16.62
N PRO A 249 -8.87 -8.24 15.70
CA PRO A 249 -8.67 -8.41 14.26
C PRO A 249 -7.63 -7.45 13.66
N SER A 250 -6.99 -6.61 14.46
CA SER A 250 -6.02 -5.61 13.98
C SER A 250 -4.80 -6.26 13.34
N VAL A 251 -4.37 -5.69 12.22
CA VAL A 251 -3.15 -6.07 11.50
C VAL A 251 -2.20 -4.88 11.55
N PHE A 252 -0.90 -5.14 11.67
CA PHE A 252 0.12 -4.12 11.45
C PHE A 252 0.79 -4.38 10.10
N VAL A 253 0.96 -3.34 9.29
CA VAL A 253 1.60 -3.43 7.97
C VAL A 253 2.75 -2.43 7.89
N LEU A 254 3.94 -2.92 7.57
CA LEU A 254 5.07 -2.09 7.19
C LEU A 254 5.33 -2.30 5.70
N GLU A 255 5.19 -1.23 4.92
CA GLU A 255 5.30 -1.27 3.47
C GLU A 255 6.76 -1.01 3.05
N LEU A 256 7.39 -2.04 2.48
CA LEU A 256 8.80 -2.04 2.08
C LEU A 256 8.91 -1.83 0.57
N TYR A 257 8.46 -0.67 0.10
CA TYR A 257 8.53 -0.30 -1.31
C TYR A 257 9.93 0.13 -1.72
N HIS A 258 10.32 -0.18 -2.95
CA HIS A 258 11.53 0.42 -3.54
C HIS A 258 11.29 1.91 -3.87
N PRO A 259 12.19 2.85 -3.53
CA PRO A 259 11.99 4.29 -3.75
C PRO A 259 11.57 4.66 -5.17
N GLY A 260 12.25 4.07 -6.16
CA GLY A 260 11.81 4.05 -7.55
C GLY A 260 11.33 5.40 -8.08
N VAL A 261 10.26 5.37 -8.87
CA VAL A 261 9.70 6.57 -9.50
C VAL A 261 9.05 7.51 -8.49
N TYR A 262 8.28 7.02 -7.51
CA TYR A 262 7.57 7.95 -6.60
C TYR A 262 8.53 8.82 -5.76
N SER A 263 9.73 8.33 -5.42
CA SER A 263 10.74 9.14 -4.73
C SER A 263 11.50 10.10 -5.65
N SER A 264 11.44 9.90 -6.97
CA SER A 264 12.01 10.83 -7.96
C SER A 264 11.12 12.03 -8.24
N VAL A 265 9.82 11.94 -7.91
CA VAL A 265 8.88 13.06 -8.07
C VAL A 265 9.25 14.18 -7.09
N PRO A 266 9.44 15.44 -7.55
CA PRO A 266 9.71 16.56 -6.66
C PRO A 266 8.65 16.71 -5.57
N LYS A 267 9.07 17.09 -4.36
CA LYS A 267 8.16 17.19 -3.20
C LYS A 267 7.03 18.20 -3.40
N ASP A 268 7.27 19.22 -4.22
CA ASP A 268 6.36 20.30 -4.56
C ASP A 268 5.61 20.07 -5.88
N ALA A 269 5.84 18.95 -6.59
CA ALA A 269 5.15 18.65 -7.85
C ALA A 269 3.64 18.42 -7.66
N THR A 270 3.21 18.08 -6.46
CA THR A 270 1.82 17.83 -6.08
C THR A 270 1.57 18.27 -4.64
N ALA A 271 0.31 18.38 -4.22
CA ALA A 271 -0.02 18.62 -2.81
C ALA A 271 0.42 17.50 -1.85
N TYR A 272 0.73 16.30 -2.35
CA TYR A 272 1.32 15.22 -1.55
C TYR A 272 2.86 15.32 -1.45
N ALA A 273 3.35 15.76 -0.29
CA ALA A 273 4.78 16.05 -0.07
C ALA A 273 5.64 14.82 0.30
N HIS A 274 5.03 13.70 0.72
CA HIS A 274 5.79 12.56 1.24
C HIS A 274 6.35 11.67 0.12
N ARG A 275 7.57 11.95 -0.31
CA ARG A 275 8.25 11.24 -1.41
C ARG A 275 9.37 10.29 -0.92
N THR A 276 9.34 9.87 0.34
CA THR A 276 10.43 9.11 1.01
C THR A 276 10.05 7.65 1.24
N PRO A 277 10.99 6.67 1.12
CA PRO A 277 10.60 5.33 0.73
C PRO A 277 10.26 4.27 1.79
N VAL A 278 9.76 4.68 2.96
CA VAL A 278 9.37 3.74 4.02
C VAL A 278 8.11 4.25 4.71
N GLY A 279 6.95 3.66 4.37
CA GLY A 279 5.67 3.95 5.01
C GLY A 279 5.31 2.89 6.04
N VAL A 280 4.93 3.31 7.25
CA VAL A 280 4.18 2.47 8.18
C VAL A 280 2.70 2.74 7.93
N THR A 281 1.96 1.71 7.52
CA THR A 281 0.50 1.78 7.38
C THR A 281 -0.10 0.91 8.47
N VAL A 282 -0.67 1.53 9.51
CA VAL A 282 -1.37 0.77 10.55
C VAL A 282 -2.88 0.80 10.25
N PRO A 283 -3.48 -0.27 9.70
CA PRO A 283 -4.91 -0.30 9.52
C PRO A 283 -5.57 -0.31 10.91
N PRO A 284 -6.54 0.57 11.19
CA PRO A 284 -7.03 0.71 12.54
C PRO A 284 -8.25 -0.16 12.78
N ARG A 285 -8.26 -0.78 13.96
CA ARG A 285 -9.30 -0.48 14.94
C ARG A 285 -8.63 -0.22 16.28
N HIS A 286 -8.83 1.01 16.78
CA HIS A 286 -8.32 1.56 18.03
C HIS A 286 -6.79 1.64 18.14
N ILE A 287 -6.21 2.77 17.71
CA ILE A 287 -4.93 3.23 18.26
C ILE A 287 -5.22 4.45 19.13
N CYS A 288 -5.07 4.25 20.44
CA CYS A 288 -4.87 5.34 21.39
C CYS A 288 -3.54 6.02 21.04
N MET A 289 -3.54 7.34 20.88
CA MET A 289 -2.28 8.07 20.78
C MET A 289 -1.49 7.87 22.07
N ILE A 290 -0.28 7.32 21.99
CA ILE A 290 0.74 7.62 22.98
C ILE A 290 1.22 9.02 22.62
N ASP A 291 0.67 10.00 23.33
CA ASP A 291 1.09 11.40 23.28
C ASP A 291 2.50 11.49 23.88
N TYR A 292 3.52 11.69 23.04
CA TYR A 292 4.88 12.03 23.49
C TYR A 292 5.06 13.56 23.61
N THR A 293 3.99 14.28 23.92
CA THR A 293 4.02 15.71 24.23
C THR A 293 3.04 16.03 25.37
N ASN A 294 3.35 15.60 26.59
CA ASN A 294 3.05 16.33 27.83
C ASN A 294 3.58 15.58 29.06
N SER A 295 4.89 15.73 29.29
CA SER A 295 5.45 15.65 30.65
C SER A 295 6.68 16.54 30.67
N LEU A 296 6.45 17.82 30.94
CA LEU A 296 7.38 18.83 31.48
C LEU A 296 6.70 20.19 31.28
N PHE A 297 6.60 20.97 32.35
CA PHE A 297 5.85 22.22 32.54
C PHE A 297 4.40 22.06 33.03
N GLU A 298 4.27 21.59 34.27
CA GLU A 298 3.33 22.15 35.24
C GLU A 298 3.83 21.76 36.64
N ASP A 299 4.79 22.56 37.14
CA ASP A 299 5.00 22.89 38.56
C ASP A 299 6.17 23.88 38.63
N ILE A 300 5.86 25.09 39.15
CA ILE A 300 6.63 26.35 39.25
C ILE A 300 6.30 27.39 38.16
#